data_AF-A0AAU4I2X0-F1
#
_entry.id   AF-A0AAU4I2X0-F1
#
_cell.length_a   1.000
_cell.length_b   1.000
_cell.length_c   1.000
_cell.angle_alpha   90.00
_cell.angle_beta   90.00
_cell.angle_gamma   90.00
#
_symmetry.space_group_name_H-M   'P 1'
#
loop_
_entity.id
_entity.type
_entity.pdbx_description
1 polymer ?
#
loop_
_entity_poly.entity_id
_entity_poly.type
_entity_poly.pdbx_seq_one_letter_code
_entity_poly.pdbx_strand_id
1 'polypeptide(L)' 'MSPNPPDPGGARPAAEVNVEIRALVAAGGAGTERYQELLEEWAVAIRAEVESAA' A
#
# COMPACT_ATOMS: atom_id res chain seq x y z
N MET A 1 24.22 -12.07 -11.17
CA MET A 1 23.27 -11.48 -10.20
C MET A 1 22.46 -10.45 -10.96
N SER A 2 21.18 -10.69 -11.21
CA SER A 2 20.31 -9.67 -11.81
C SER A 2 20.09 -8.55 -10.80
N PRO A 3 20.25 -7.28 -11.17
CA PRO A 3 19.80 -6.19 -10.33
C PRO A 3 18.27 -6.23 -10.30
N ASN A 4 17.70 -6.35 -9.11
CA ASN A 4 16.28 -6.05 -8.92
C ASN A 4 16.07 -4.61 -9.39
N PRO A 5 15.06 -4.31 -10.23
CA PRO A 5 14.75 -2.94 -10.55
C PRO A 5 14.47 -2.19 -9.23
N PRO A 6 15.07 -1.01 -9.01
CA PRO A 6 14.73 -0.19 -7.86
C PRO A 6 13.24 0.18 -7.96
N ASP A 7 12.52 -0.07 -6.86
CA ASP A 7 11.10 0.25 -6.71
C ASP A 7 10.88 1.73 -7.08
N PRO A 8 9.93 2.06 -7.97
CA PRO A 8 9.74 3.43 -8.41
C PRO A 8 9.08 4.24 -7.30
N GLY A 9 9.92 4.82 -6.45
CA GLY A 9 9.63 6.04 -5.71
C GLY A 9 8.83 5.87 -4.42
N GLY A 10 9.48 5.43 -3.36
CA GLY A 10 9.20 5.83 -1.96
C GLY A 10 7.87 5.42 -1.33
N ALA A 11 6.90 4.92 -2.10
CA ALA A 11 5.66 4.36 -1.59
C ALA A 11 5.90 2.95 -1.05
N ARG A 12 5.25 2.60 0.06
CA ARG A 12 5.28 1.24 0.59
C ARG A 12 4.54 0.29 -0.37
N PRO A 13 4.96 -0.98 -0.49
CA PRO A 13 4.24 -1.96 -1.29
C PRO A 13 2.77 -2.04 -0.90
N ALA A 14 1.87 -2.17 -1.87
CA ALA A 14 0.42 -2.21 -1.63
C ALA A 14 0.03 -3.39 -0.72
N ALA A 15 0.78 -4.49 -0.81
CA ALA A 15 0.60 -5.64 0.06
C ALA A 15 0.83 -5.31 1.55
N GLU A 16 1.84 -4.50 1.87
CA GLU A 16 2.16 -4.11 3.24
C GLU A 16 1.07 -3.18 3.81
N VAL A 17 0.65 -2.18 3.04
CA VAL A 17 -0.43 -1.25 3.44
C VAL A 17 -1.74 -2.02 3.67
N ASN A 18 -2.04 -3.02 2.84
CA ASN A 18 -3.22 -3.87 3.01
C ASN A 18 -3.17 -4.75 4.28
N VAL A 19 -1.99 -5.18 4.72
CA VAL A 19 -1.84 -5.89 6.00
C VAL A 19 -2.20 -4.95 7.17
N GLU A 20 -1.74 -3.70 7.14
CA GLU A 20 -2.08 -2.71 8.15
C GLU A 20 -3.58 -2.38 8.17
N ILE A 21 -4.20 -2.22 7.00
CA ILE A 21 -5.65 -2.01 6.89
C ILE A 21 -6.41 -3.16 7.56
N ARG A 22 -6.04 -4.42 7.27
CA ARG A 22 -6.69 -5.60 7.86
C ARG A 22 -6.50 -5.66 9.37
N ALA A 23 -5.30 -5.36 9.87
CA ALA A 23 -5.02 -5.31 11.30
C ALA A 23 -5.87 -4.22 11.98
N LEU A 24 -5.96 -3.04 11.38
CA LEU A 24 -6.77 -1.93 11.90
C LEU A 24 -8.25 -2.28 11.94
N VAL A 25 -8.78 -2.89 10.87
CA VAL A 25 -10.18 -3.35 10.82
C VAL A 25 -10.45 -4.42 11.88
N ALA A 26 -9.53 -5.37 12.08
CA ALA A 26 -9.65 -6.39 13.12
C ALA A 26 -9.68 -5.79 14.53
N ALA A 27 -9.03 -4.64 14.74
CA ALA A 27 -9.08 -3.86 15.97
C ALA A 27 -10.31 -2.94 16.08
N GLY A 28 -11.25 -3.00 15.12
CA GLY A 28 -12.45 -2.15 15.08
C GLY A 28 -12.23 -0.74 14.51
N GLY A 29 -11.07 -0.46 13.92
CA GLY A 29 -10.72 0.85 13.37
C GLY A 29 -11.28 1.14 11.98
N ALA A 30 -12.27 0.37 11.51
CA ALA A 30 -12.92 0.62 10.23
C ALA A 30 -13.58 2.02 10.21
N GLY A 31 -13.36 2.79 9.15
CA GLY A 31 -13.93 4.13 9.01
C GLY A 31 -13.27 5.23 9.84
N THR A 32 -12.21 4.92 10.59
CA THR A 32 -11.39 5.95 11.27
C THR A 32 -10.61 6.80 10.26
N GLU A 33 -10.12 7.97 10.67
CA GLU A 33 -9.23 8.80 9.85
C GLU A 33 -8.00 8.00 9.39
N ARG A 34 -7.40 7.22 10.30
CA ARG A 34 -6.28 6.32 9.99
C ARG A 34 -6.61 5.28 8.91
N TYR A 35 -7.84 4.78 8.89
CA TYR A 35 -8.29 3.86 7.84
C TYR A 35 -8.37 4.56 6.48
N GLN A 36 -8.84 5.81 6.42
CA GLN A 36 -8.89 6.58 5.17
C GLN A 36 -7.48 6.91 4.66
N GLU A 37 -6.57 7.34 5.53
CA GLU A 37 -5.16 7.56 5.17
C GLU A 37 -4.52 6.32 4.54
N LEU A 38 -4.74 5.15 5.15
CA LEU A 38 -4.21 3.88 4.63
C LEU A 38 -4.85 3.49 3.28
N LEU A 39 -6.13 3.81 3.05
CA LEU A 39 -6.76 3.58 1.75
C LEU A 39 -6.19 4.48 0.66
N GLU A 40 -5.93 5.75 0.96
CA GLU A 40 -5.28 6.68 0.04
C GLU A 40 -3.87 6.21 -0.32
N GLU A 41 -3.09 5.82 0.70
CA GLU A 41 -1.75 5.27 0.51
C GLU A 41 -1.79 3.98 -0.32
N TRP A 42 -2.70 3.07 -0.02
CA TRP A 42 -2.87 1.82 -0.77
C TRP A 42 -3.23 2.08 -2.24
N ALA A 43 -4.08 3.07 -2.52
CA ALA A 43 -4.45 3.43 -3.88
C ALA A 43 -3.25 3.99 -4.68
N VAL A 44 -2.38 4.77 -4.04
CA VAL A 44 -1.12 5.25 -4.65
C VAL A 44 -0.18 4.07 -4.95
N ALA A 45 -0.01 3.16 -4.00
CA ALA A 45 0.85 1.99 -4.15
C ALA A 45 0.38 1.08 -5.30
N ILE A 46 -0.92 0.79 -5.39
CA ILE A 46 -1.47 -0.02 -6.49
C ILE A 46 -1.23 0.64 -7.84
N ARG A 47 -1.39 1.98 -7.94
CA ARG A 47 -1.12 2.68 -9.20
C ARG A 47 0.34 2.54 -9.63
N ALA A 48 1.28 2.72 -8.71
CA ALA A 48 2.71 2.59 -8.98
C ALA A 48 3.09 1.15 -9.41
N GLU A 49 2.52 0.14 -8.74
CA GLU A 49 2.73 -1.27 -9.09
C GLU A 49 2.18 -1.60 -10.48
N VAL A 50 0.99 -1.10 -10.84
CA VAL A 50 0.39 -1.29 -12.17
C VAL A 50 1.20 -0.60 -13.26
N GLU A 51 1.65 0.64 -13.04
CA GLU A 51 2.52 1.37 -13.98
C GLU A 51 3.87 0.66 -14.20
N SER A 52 4.39 -0.01 -13.18
CA SER A 52 5.65 -0.77 -13.26
C SER A 52 5.50 -2.13 -13.96
N ALA A 53 4.28 -2.65 -14.03
CA ALA A 53 3.97 -3.94 -14.64
C ALA A 53 3.56 -3.83 -16.13
N ALA A 54 3.35 -2.63 -16.64
CA ALA A 54 2.93 -2.33 -18.02
C ALA A 54 4.13 -2.13 -18.96
#